data_AF-A0A8R1IDR3-F1
#
_entry.id   AF-A0A8R1IDR3-F1
#
_cell.length_a   1.000
_cell.length_b   1.000
_cell.length_c   1.000
_cell.angle_alpha   90.00
_cell.angle_beta   90.00
_cell.angle_gamma   90.00
#
_symmetry.space_group_name_H-M   'P 1'
#
loop_
_entity.id
_entity.type
_entity.pdbx_description
1 polymer ?
#
loop_
_entity_poly.entity_id
_entity_poly.type
_entity_poly.pdbx_seq_one_letter_code
_entity_poly.pdbx_strand_id
1 'polypeptide(L)'
;MIKKRTQRVCDPRIRDPLSIGPRFTAFDFEHEDKIIFDESFIRETVATSSGTIDALMMWWDIDMDGNGQHFIDMAPEWKNTKDYACRDHWMQAVYYLPQKSE
;
A
#
# COMPACT_ATOMS: atom_id res chain seq x y z
N MET A 1 -4.14 2.42 19.59
CA MET A 1 -4.63 1.17 18.99
C MET A 1 -4.20 1.18 17.54
N ILE A 2 -3.04 0.59 17.24
CA ILE A 2 -2.36 0.76 15.95
C ILE A 2 -2.78 -0.42 15.08
N LYS A 3 -3.41 -0.19 13.92
CA LYS A 3 -3.50 -1.20 12.85
C LYS A 3 -2.77 -0.66 11.65
N LYS A 4 -1.66 -1.29 11.22
CA LYS A 4 -1.03 -0.95 9.94
C LYS A 4 -1.79 -1.67 8.84
N ARG A 5 -2.30 -0.90 7.89
CA ARG A 5 -2.91 -1.37 6.66
C ARG A 5 -1.99 -0.92 5.53
N THR A 6 -1.52 -1.85 4.69
CA THR A 6 -0.42 -1.52 3.77
C THR A 6 -0.55 -2.20 2.42
N GLN A 7 -0.02 -1.49 1.41
CA GLN A 7 0.22 -1.85 0.01
C GLN A 7 -0.98 -1.78 -0.93
N ARG A 8 -0.89 -0.83 -1.86
CA ARG A 8 -1.61 -0.80 -3.14
C ARG A 8 -0.58 -0.56 -4.23
N VAL A 9 -0.46 -1.53 -5.12
CA VAL A 9 0.43 -1.50 -6.28
C VAL A 9 -0.06 -0.43 -7.26
N CYS A 10 0.82 0.49 -7.67
CA CYS A 10 0.63 1.27 -8.89
C CYS A 10 1.91 1.36 -9.71
N ASP A 11 1.71 1.38 -11.03
CA ASP A 11 2.75 1.55 -12.06
C ASP A 11 3.33 2.98 -12.03
N PRO A 12 4.65 3.17 -12.22
CA PRO A 12 5.32 4.46 -12.09
C PRO A 12 5.14 5.42 -13.29
N ARG A 13 4.24 5.17 -14.23
CA ARG A 13 3.68 6.25 -15.07
C ARG A 13 2.69 7.08 -14.25
N ILE A 14 3.27 7.88 -13.35
CA ILE A 14 2.80 8.70 -12.19
C ILE A 14 1.33 9.21 -12.15
N ARG A 15 0.53 9.12 -13.22
CA ARG A 15 -0.88 9.53 -13.22
C ARG A 15 -1.88 8.39 -13.43
N ASP A 16 -1.50 7.30 -14.11
CA ASP A 16 -2.45 6.27 -14.54
C ASP A 16 -2.03 4.88 -14.01
N PRO A 17 -2.52 4.46 -12.83
CA PRO A 17 -2.21 3.14 -12.30
C PRO A 17 -2.76 2.03 -13.21
N LEU A 18 -1.94 1.03 -13.53
CA LEU A 18 -2.38 -0.18 -14.26
C LEU A 18 -3.46 -0.97 -13.50
N SER A 19 -3.52 -0.82 -12.18
CA SER A 19 -4.58 -1.34 -11.33
C SER A 19 -4.54 -0.60 -9.99
N ILE A 20 -5.69 -0.49 -9.31
CA ILE A 20 -5.73 -0.14 -7.88
C ILE A 20 -6.09 -1.43 -7.15
N GLY A 21 -5.07 -2.17 -6.74
CA GLY A 21 -5.25 -3.47 -6.12
C GLY A 21 -5.93 -3.41 -4.75
N PRO A 22 -6.47 -4.55 -4.27
CA PRO A 22 -6.90 -4.69 -2.89
C PRO A 22 -5.72 -4.54 -1.93
N ARG A 23 -6.02 -4.42 -0.64
CA ARG A 23 -4.99 -4.36 0.42
C ARG A 23 -4.12 -5.60 0.33
N PHE A 24 -2.80 -5.41 0.33
CA PHE A 24 -1.86 -6.52 0.21
C PHE A 24 -1.73 -7.26 1.54
N THR A 25 -1.43 -6.53 2.62
CA THR A 25 -1.34 -7.08 3.98
C THR A 25 -1.99 -6.15 5.02
N ALA A 26 -2.39 -6.74 6.14
CA ALA A 26 -2.97 -6.02 7.27
C ALA A 26 -2.39 -6.59 8.57
N PHE A 27 -1.90 -5.71 9.42
CA PHE A 27 -1.31 -6.07 10.70
C PHE A 27 -2.20 -5.63 11.85
N ASP A 28 -2.41 -6.55 12.78
CA ASP A 28 -3.10 -6.32 14.04
C ASP A 28 -2.06 -6.28 15.15
N PHE A 29 -1.73 -5.07 15.64
CA PHE A 29 -0.73 -4.92 16.71
C PHE A 29 -1.33 -5.06 18.11
N GLU A 30 -2.60 -5.40 18.24
CA GLU A 30 -3.24 -5.61 19.54
C GLU A 30 -3.21 -7.07 19.99
N HIS A 31 -2.98 -7.98 19.04
CA HIS A 31 -3.04 -9.41 19.24
C HIS A 31 -1.68 -10.01 18.88
N GLU A 32 -0.91 -10.39 19.89
CA GLU A 32 0.45 -10.92 19.70
C GLU A 32 0.47 -12.17 18.79
N ASP A 33 -0.58 -12.98 18.87
CA ASP A 33 -0.76 -14.22 18.10
C ASP A 33 -0.92 -13.97 16.59
N LYS A 34 -1.26 -12.73 16.20
CA LYS A 34 -1.43 -12.33 14.81
C LYS A 34 -0.19 -11.65 14.22
N ILE A 35 0.85 -11.43 15.02
CA ILE A 35 2.11 -10.86 14.57
C ILE A 35 3.00 -11.99 14.07
N ILE A 36 2.82 -12.34 12.80
CA ILE A 36 3.61 -13.37 12.11
C ILE A 36 4.76 -12.68 11.38
N PHE A 37 6.00 -13.09 11.65
CA PHE A 37 7.19 -12.46 11.06
C PHE A 37 7.42 -12.85 9.60
N ASP A 38 7.15 -14.11 9.25
CA ASP A 38 7.34 -14.65 7.91
C ASP A 38 5.99 -15.05 7.32
N GLU A 39 5.46 -14.19 6.45
CA GLU A 39 4.20 -14.41 5.76
C GLU A 39 4.35 -14.19 4.25
N SER A 40 3.64 -15.00 3.46
CA SER A 40 3.62 -14.89 2.00
C SER A 40 2.17 -15.00 1.53
N PHE A 41 1.75 -14.03 0.71
CA PHE A 41 0.41 -13.99 0.15
C PHE A 41 0.47 -13.81 -1.36
N ILE A 42 -0.40 -14.54 -2.05
CA ILE A 42 -0.73 -14.28 -3.44
C ILE A 42 -1.98 -13.38 -3.45
N ARG A 43 -1.90 -12.29 -4.20
CA ARG A 43 -2.99 -11.33 -4.37
C ARG A 43 -3.30 -11.16 -5.85
N GLU A 44 -4.58 -11.19 -6.16
CA GLU A 44 -5.08 -11.00 -7.51
C GLU A 44 -5.72 -9.61 -7.64
N THR A 45 -5.53 -9.00 -8.80
CA THR A 45 -6.18 -7.74 -9.14
C THR A 45 -6.48 -7.70 -10.62
N VAL A 46 -7.50 -6.93 -11.00
CA VAL A 46 -7.86 -6.72 -12.41
C VAL A 46 -7.13 -5.49 -12.92
N ALA A 47 -6.45 -5.63 -14.05
CA ALA A 47 -5.82 -4.50 -14.73
C ALA A 47 -6.90 -3.57 -15.31
N THR A 48 -6.79 -2.28 -15.03
CA THR A 48 -7.66 -1.22 -15.58
C THR A 48 -7.17 -0.72 -16.92
N SER A 49 -5.94 -1.04 -17.30
CA SER A 49 -5.32 -0.63 -18.56
C SER A 49 -4.27 -1.65 -18.98
N SER A 50 -4.07 -1.79 -20.29
CA SER A 50 -3.01 -2.63 -20.84
C SER A 50 -1.65 -1.96 -20.69
N GLY A 51 -0.65 -2.73 -20.28
CA GLY A 51 0.73 -2.26 -20.15
C GLY A 51 1.62 -3.28 -19.43
N THR A 52 2.90 -2.95 -19.31
CA THR A 52 3.89 -3.70 -18.53
C THR A 52 4.00 -3.10 -17.14
N ILE A 53 4.14 -3.94 -16.11
CA ILE A 53 4.38 -3.46 -14.74
C ILE A 53 5.85 -3.10 -14.59
N ASP A 54 6.17 -1.80 -14.61
CA ASP A 54 7.55 -1.34 -14.48
C ASP A 54 8.02 -1.32 -13.01
N ALA A 55 7.12 -0.93 -12.10
CA ALA A 55 7.37 -0.95 -10.67
C ALA A 55 6.07 -1.07 -9.87
N LEU A 56 6.21 -1.43 -8.60
CA LEU A 56 5.15 -1.50 -7.62
C LEU A 56 5.36 -0.37 -6.61
N MET A 57 4.52 0.66 -6.66
CA MET A 57 4.48 1.63 -5.57
C MET A 57 3.84 1.02 -4.32
N MET A 58 4.32 1.44 -3.16
CA MET A 58 3.86 0.99 -1.86
C MET A 58 3.77 2.15 -0.88
N TRP A 59 2.67 2.19 -0.14
CA TRP A 59 2.54 2.98 1.07
C TRP A 59 1.64 2.25 2.06
N TRP A 60 1.57 2.79 3.27
CA TRP A 60 0.79 2.27 4.37
C TRP A 60 -0.06 3.36 5.01
N ASP A 61 -1.13 2.93 5.66
CA ASP A 61 -1.91 3.73 6.56
C ASP A 61 -1.99 3.05 7.94
N ILE A 62 -2.15 3.84 9.00
CA ILE A 62 -2.28 3.38 10.37
C ILE A 62 -3.59 3.89 10.93
N ASP A 63 -4.47 2.99 11.33
CA ASP A 63 -5.58 3.30 12.24
C ASP A 63 -4.98 3.54 13.63
N MET A 64 -5.22 4.71 14.22
CA MET A 64 -4.63 5.12 15.50
C MET A 64 -5.42 4.69 16.71
N ASP A 65 -6.73 4.55 16.55
CA ASP A 65 -7.68 4.26 17.62
C ASP A 65 -8.49 2.99 17.38
N GLY A 66 -8.33 2.33 16.22
CA GLY A 66 -8.97 1.07 15.85
C GLY A 66 -10.47 1.16 15.60
N ASN A 67 -11.02 2.37 15.70
CA ASN A 67 -12.41 2.67 15.40
C ASN A 67 -12.60 2.99 13.91
N GLY A 68 -11.51 3.03 13.14
CA GLY A 68 -11.52 3.33 11.72
C GLY A 68 -11.92 4.78 11.43
N GLN A 69 -11.67 5.70 12.35
CA GLN A 69 -11.96 7.13 12.17
C GLN A 69 -10.70 7.97 12.01
N HIS A 70 -9.61 7.59 12.68
CA HIS A 70 -8.38 8.37 12.71
C HIS A 70 -7.25 7.58 12.07
N PHE A 71 -6.89 7.98 10.84
CA PHE A 71 -5.79 7.36 10.10
C PHE A 71 -4.62 8.32 9.91
N ILE A 72 -3.41 7.81 10.05
CA ILE A 72 -2.26 8.39 9.34
C ILE A 72 -2.11 7.63 8.03
N ASP A 73 -2.35 8.27 6.90
CA ASP A 73 -2.20 7.69 5.58
C ASP A 73 -0.98 8.27 4.87
N MET A 74 -0.06 7.40 4.44
CA MET A 74 1.14 7.77 3.68
C MET A 74 0.92 7.74 2.17
N ALA A 75 -0.33 7.69 1.71
CA ALA A 75 -0.67 7.80 0.30
C ALA A 75 -0.06 9.08 -0.31
N PRO A 76 0.40 9.00 -1.56
CA PRO A 76 0.89 10.18 -2.27
C PRO A 76 -0.26 11.19 -2.49
N GLU A 77 0.10 12.46 -2.64
CA GLU A 77 -0.83 13.60 -2.71
C GLU A 77 -1.96 13.41 -3.74
N TRP A 78 -1.65 12.86 -4.91
CA TRP A 78 -2.64 12.63 -5.97
C TRP A 78 -3.70 11.58 -5.61
N LYS A 79 -3.43 10.73 -4.61
CA LYS A 79 -4.36 9.68 -4.15
C LYS A 79 -5.11 10.06 -2.88
N ASN A 80 -4.46 10.79 -1.98
CA ASN A 80 -5.07 11.33 -0.79
C ASN A 80 -4.87 12.84 -0.73
N THR A 81 -5.90 13.59 -1.11
CA THR A 81 -5.83 15.06 -1.13
C THR A 81 -6.33 15.70 0.17
N LYS A 82 -6.96 14.92 1.06
CA LYS A 82 -7.62 15.46 2.27
C LYS A 82 -6.72 15.42 3.50
N ASP A 83 -6.02 14.31 3.70
CA ASP A 83 -5.25 14.06 4.92
C ASP A 83 -3.73 14.04 4.65
N TYR A 84 -3.32 14.51 3.47
CA TYR A 84 -1.92 14.55 3.09
C TYR A 84 -1.12 15.57 3.89
N ALA A 85 -0.02 15.10 4.45
CA ALA A 85 1.01 15.93 5.06
C ALA A 85 2.36 15.46 4.55
N CYS A 86 3.19 16.39 4.06
CA CYS A 86 4.57 16.08 3.73
C CYS A 86 5.33 15.72 5.01
N ARG A 87 5.92 14.52 5.05
CA ARG A 87 6.76 14.05 6.15
C ARG A 87 8.01 13.41 5.54
N ASP A 88 9.18 13.82 6.03
CA ASP A 88 10.46 13.34 5.47
C ASP A 88 10.90 12.00 6.09
N HIS A 89 10.55 11.76 7.37
CA HIS A 89 10.91 10.53 8.08
C HIS A 89 10.10 9.30 7.63
N TRP A 90 8.95 9.49 6.95
CA TRP A 90 8.13 8.43 6.36
C TRP A 90 7.83 8.80 4.92
N MET A 91 8.24 7.94 3.98
CA MET A 91 7.99 8.12 2.55
C MET A 91 7.43 6.84 1.94
N GLN A 92 6.90 6.95 0.73
CA GLN A 92 6.46 5.80 -0.05
C GLN A 92 7.68 4.99 -0.51
N ALA A 93 7.46 3.70 -0.76
CA ALA A 93 8.47 2.79 -1.29
C ALA A 93 8.11 2.36 -2.72
N VAL A 94 9.13 1.96 -3.48
CA VAL A 94 8.98 1.42 -4.83
C VAL A 94 9.71 0.09 -4.89
N TYR A 95 9.02 -0.96 -5.33
CA TYR A 95 9.58 -2.30 -5.52
C TYR A 95 9.59 -2.67 -6.99
N TYR A 96 10.57 -3.45 -7.41
CA TYR A 96 10.68 -3.98 -8.77
C TYR A 96 10.43 -5.48 -8.77
N LEU A 97 9.72 -5.97 -9.78
CA LEU A 97 9.52 -7.40 -9.96
C LEU A 97 10.85 -8.05 -10.42
N PRO A 98 11.18 -9.26 -9.93
CA PRO A 98 12.42 -9.95 -10.32
C PRO A 98 12.52 -10.25 -11.82
N GLN A 99 11.37 -10.41 -12.47
CA GLN A 99 11.26 -10.67 -13.90
C GLN A 99 10.12 -9.83 -14.48
N LYS A 100 10.30 -9.37 -15.71
CA LYS A 100 9.22 -8.75 -16.46
C LYS A 100 8.22 -9.84 -16.85
N SER A 101 6.94 -9.60 -16.61
CA SER A 101 5.88 -10.42 -17.19
C SER A 101 5.89 -10.19 -18.70
N GLU A 102 6.38 -11.17 -19.47
CA GLU A 102 6.24 -11.22 -20.94
C GLU A 102 4.80 -11.53 -21.35
#